data_AF-A0A4S4ECP9-F1
#
_entry.id   AF-A0A4S4ECP9-F1
#
_cell.length_a   1.000
_cell.length_b   1.000
_cell.length_c   1.000
_cell.angle_alpha   90.00
_cell.angle_beta   90.00
_cell.angle_gamma   90.00
#
_symmetry.space_group_name_H-M   'P 1'
#
loop_
_entity.id
_entity.type
_entity.pdbx_description
1 polymer ?
#
loop_
_entity_poly.entity_id
_entity_poly.type
_entity_poly.pdbx_seq_one_letter_code
_entity_poly.pdbx_strand_id
1 'polypeptide(L)'
;MSLGNSASDTKEDVAIENSQHIEEEIIQPPPVEDLLSICTKLLQMKESIAFPLRDLLVMLCSQNDGQYRSNVIMYIIEEVKLCNSDSGNGNMLHALFHVLALIFHEDAVAREVALKAGVVKVATDLLSHWVSSSCDMENSQIPKWVTAAFLAIDRLSQVDQRLNADIAELLKKDDVGGHQTSIVIDEDKKNKLQLSLGLPSKNISIQEQKRLIEIACGCIRNKLPSETMHAVFQLCSTLTRTHSVAISFLDAGGLPLQLSLPTSSLFVGFDSIAATIIRHILEDPQTLQQAMESEIRHSVVAAAN
;
A
#
# COMPACT_ATOMS: atom_id res chain seq x y z
N MET A 1 13.85 -92.28 7.59
CA MET A 1 12.70 -92.03 6.67
C MET A 1 13.07 -90.79 5.87
N SER A 2 13.72 -90.94 4.71
CA SER A 2 13.14 -91.13 3.37
C SER A 2 13.33 -89.83 2.57
N LEU A 3 14.28 -89.79 1.62
CA LEU A 3 14.11 -89.59 0.15
C LEU A 3 13.41 -88.26 -0.20
N GLY A 4 13.86 -87.37 -1.08
CA GLY A 4 14.73 -87.45 -2.25
C GLY A 4 14.09 -86.65 -3.41
N ASN A 5 14.93 -85.99 -4.22
CA ASN A 5 14.76 -85.66 -5.65
C ASN A 5 13.99 -84.40 -6.15
N SER A 6 14.77 -83.48 -6.72
CA SER A 6 14.77 -82.90 -8.09
C SER A 6 13.49 -82.41 -8.82
N ALA A 7 13.59 -81.14 -9.21
CA ALA A 7 13.25 -80.49 -10.50
C ALA A 7 11.90 -80.71 -11.21
N SER A 8 11.18 -79.59 -11.43
CA SER A 8 10.47 -79.33 -12.70
C SER A 8 10.15 -77.83 -12.85
N ASP A 9 10.50 -77.26 -14.00
CA ASP A 9 10.13 -75.93 -14.48
C ASP A 9 8.61 -75.70 -14.50
N THR A 10 8.16 -74.52 -14.06
CA THR A 10 7.10 -73.78 -14.78
C THR A 10 7.19 -72.28 -14.50
N LYS A 11 7.39 -71.53 -15.59
CA LYS A 11 7.23 -70.10 -15.81
C LYS A 11 6.26 -69.39 -14.86
N GLU A 12 6.69 -68.24 -14.35
CA GLU A 12 5.85 -67.04 -14.27
C GLU A 12 6.72 -65.79 -14.41
N ASP A 13 6.32 -64.94 -15.36
CA ASP A 13 6.92 -63.66 -15.74
C ASP A 13 7.09 -62.74 -14.54
N VAL A 14 8.31 -62.27 -14.30
CA VAL A 14 8.53 -60.99 -13.60
C VAL A 14 9.27 -60.09 -14.56
N ALA A 15 8.49 -59.17 -15.14
CA ALA A 15 8.98 -58.05 -15.92
C ALA A 15 10.08 -57.33 -15.13
N ILE A 16 11.27 -57.28 -15.73
CA ILE A 16 12.38 -56.47 -15.25
C ILE A 16 11.94 -55.02 -15.32
N GLU A 17 11.85 -54.39 -14.15
CA GLU A 17 11.60 -52.96 -13.99
C GLU A 17 12.62 -52.16 -14.80
N ASN A 18 12.17 -51.60 -15.92
CA ASN A 18 12.79 -50.45 -16.53
C ASN A 18 12.68 -49.31 -15.52
N SER A 19 13.73 -49.09 -14.74
CA SER A 19 13.97 -47.85 -14.02
C SER A 19 14.22 -46.75 -15.05
N GLN A 20 13.14 -46.26 -15.65
CA GLN A 20 13.14 -45.00 -16.37
C GLN A 20 13.46 -43.93 -15.35
N HIS A 21 14.69 -43.44 -15.38
CA HIS A 21 15.04 -42.12 -14.89
C HIS A 21 14.02 -41.14 -15.46
N ILE A 22 13.11 -40.66 -14.61
CA ILE A 22 12.35 -39.46 -14.87
C ILE A 22 13.40 -38.35 -14.81
N GLU A 23 13.93 -37.98 -15.98
CA GLU A 23 14.55 -36.67 -16.14
C GLU A 23 13.48 -35.66 -15.70
N GLU A 24 13.69 -35.04 -14.54
CA GLU A 24 13.04 -33.77 -14.22
C GLU A 24 13.45 -32.82 -15.34
N GLU A 25 12.61 -32.76 -16.38
CA GLU A 25 12.67 -31.74 -17.40
C GLU A 25 12.59 -30.42 -16.64
N ILE A 26 13.73 -29.75 -16.47
CA ILE A 26 13.80 -28.41 -15.91
C ILE A 26 13.10 -27.52 -16.94
N ILE A 27 11.77 -27.49 -16.88
CA ILE A 27 10.94 -26.55 -17.61
C ILE A 27 11.34 -25.19 -17.05
N GLN A 28 12.28 -24.52 -17.70
CA GLN A 28 12.59 -23.14 -17.38
C GLN A 28 11.27 -22.38 -17.50
N PRO A 29 10.80 -21.70 -16.45
CA PRO A 29 9.58 -20.94 -16.53
C PRO A 29 9.71 -19.93 -17.67
N PRO A 30 8.61 -19.62 -18.39
CA PRO A 30 8.65 -18.65 -19.47
C PRO A 30 9.23 -17.31 -18.98
N PRO A 31 9.83 -16.51 -19.88
CA PRO A 31 10.34 -15.20 -19.55
C PRO A 31 9.29 -14.39 -18.77
N VAL A 32 9.70 -13.70 -17.71
CA VAL A 32 8.77 -12.97 -16.83
C VAL A 32 7.95 -11.94 -17.61
N GLU A 33 8.52 -11.34 -18.66
CA GLU A 33 7.82 -10.41 -19.56
C GLU A 33 6.63 -11.06 -20.29
N ASP A 34 6.80 -12.30 -20.76
CA ASP A 34 5.73 -13.06 -21.41
C ASP A 34 4.64 -13.43 -20.40
N LEU A 35 5.03 -13.83 -19.19
CA LEU A 35 4.11 -14.14 -18.11
C LEU A 35 3.27 -12.91 -17.72
N LEU A 36 3.91 -11.73 -17.64
CA LEU A 36 3.25 -10.46 -17.38
C LEU A 36 2.25 -10.07 -18.48
N SER A 37 2.60 -10.27 -19.75
CA SER A 37 1.70 -10.07 -20.90
C SER A 37 0.48 -11.01 -20.85
N ILE A 38 0.70 -12.26 -20.44
CA ILE A 38 -0.40 -13.23 -20.27
C ILE A 38 -1.31 -12.81 -19.12
N CYS A 39 -0.74 -12.35 -17.99
CA CYS A 39 -1.50 -11.90 -16.84
C CYS A 39 -2.47 -10.77 -17.20
N THR A 40 -2.04 -9.76 -17.97
CA THR A 40 -2.93 -8.65 -18.35
C THR A 40 -4.02 -9.07 -19.33
N LYS A 41 -3.69 -9.91 -20.31
CA LYS A 41 -4.69 -10.49 -21.22
C LYS A 41 -5.75 -11.30 -20.45
N LEU A 42 -5.32 -12.07 -19.45
CA LEU A 42 -6.24 -12.84 -18.60
C LEU A 42 -7.10 -11.93 -17.70
N LEU A 43 -6.53 -10.86 -17.14
CA LEU A 43 -7.27 -9.86 -16.36
C LEU A 43 -8.33 -9.14 -17.21
N GLN A 44 -8.03 -8.88 -18.49
CA GLN A 44 -8.99 -8.30 -19.44
C GLN A 44 -10.12 -9.29 -19.80
N MET A 45 -9.80 -10.57 -19.94
CA MET A 45 -10.75 -11.60 -20.37
C MET A 45 -11.72 -12.03 -19.26
N LYS A 46 -11.26 -12.13 -18.01
CA LYS A 46 -12.08 -12.70 -16.93
C LYS A 46 -11.69 -12.20 -15.53
N GLU A 47 -12.61 -11.46 -14.89
CA GLU A 47 -12.45 -10.94 -13.51
C GLU A 47 -12.24 -12.07 -12.47
N SER A 48 -12.78 -13.27 -12.70
CA SER A 48 -12.64 -14.39 -11.75
C SER A 48 -11.20 -14.91 -11.60
N ILE A 49 -10.31 -14.59 -12.54
CA ILE A 49 -8.89 -15.02 -12.51
C ILE A 49 -8.02 -13.97 -11.79
N ALA A 50 -8.60 -12.82 -11.42
CA ALA A 50 -7.86 -11.77 -10.74
C ALA A 50 -7.27 -12.22 -9.40
N PHE A 51 -7.91 -13.16 -8.69
CA PHE A 51 -7.39 -13.66 -7.41
C PHE A 51 -6.10 -14.50 -7.59
N PRO A 52 -6.08 -15.59 -8.38
CA PRO A 52 -4.84 -16.34 -8.65
C PRO A 52 -3.72 -15.50 -9.27
N LEU A 53 -4.05 -14.51 -10.11
CA LEU A 53 -3.04 -13.65 -10.74
C LEU A 53 -2.38 -12.71 -9.73
N ARG A 54 -3.08 -12.31 -8.66
CA ARG A 54 -2.46 -11.54 -7.58
C ARG A 54 -1.41 -12.37 -6.87
N ASP A 55 -1.76 -13.59 -6.47
CA ASP A 55 -0.84 -14.49 -5.75
C ASP A 55 0.40 -14.77 -6.61
N LEU A 56 0.20 -14.95 -7.92
CA LEU A 56 1.30 -15.09 -8.87
C LEU A 56 2.18 -13.84 -8.95
N LEU A 57 1.59 -12.64 -9.11
CA LEU A 57 2.36 -11.39 -9.22
C LEU A 57 3.11 -11.03 -7.93
N VAL A 58 2.52 -11.31 -6.78
CA VAL A 58 3.17 -11.18 -5.46
C VAL A 58 4.29 -12.20 -5.29
N MET A 59 4.07 -13.45 -5.70
CA MET A 59 5.10 -14.49 -5.71
C MET A 59 6.28 -14.12 -6.63
N LEU A 60 6.02 -13.59 -7.82
CA LEU A 60 7.08 -13.11 -8.73
C LEU A 60 7.88 -11.94 -8.14
N CYS A 61 7.23 -11.05 -7.36
CA CYS A 61 7.92 -9.97 -6.66
C CYS A 61 8.84 -10.47 -5.54
N SER A 62 8.59 -11.65 -4.98
CA SER A 62 9.35 -12.24 -3.88
C SER A 62 10.34 -13.33 -4.32
N GLN A 63 10.25 -13.81 -5.56
CA GLN A 63 11.14 -14.82 -6.12
C GLN A 63 12.58 -14.30 -6.28
N ASN A 64 13.57 -15.15 -5.95
CA ASN A 64 15.02 -14.87 -6.11
C ASN A 64 15.44 -13.50 -5.51
N ASP A 65 15.19 -13.30 -4.22
CA ASP A 65 15.40 -12.02 -3.51
C ASP A 65 14.65 -10.82 -4.14
N GLY A 66 13.62 -11.13 -4.93
CA GLY A 66 12.78 -10.19 -5.68
C GLY A 66 13.50 -9.51 -6.84
N GLN A 67 14.32 -10.29 -7.56
CA GLN A 67 14.94 -9.93 -8.84
C GLN A 67 13.94 -9.31 -9.84
N TYR A 68 12.70 -9.79 -9.85
CA TYR A 68 11.68 -9.36 -10.81
C TYR A 68 10.76 -8.24 -10.30
N ARG A 69 10.90 -7.83 -9.03
CA ARG A 69 10.03 -6.83 -8.40
C ARG A 69 9.93 -5.53 -9.21
N SER A 70 11.08 -5.01 -9.66
CA SER A 70 11.11 -3.78 -10.45
C SER A 70 10.40 -3.94 -11.79
N ASN A 71 10.57 -5.09 -12.44
CA ASN A 71 9.95 -5.37 -13.73
C ASN A 71 8.43 -5.47 -13.59
N VAL A 72 7.95 -6.20 -12.58
CA VAL A 72 6.51 -6.36 -12.30
C VAL A 72 5.86 -5.01 -11.99
N ILE A 73 6.46 -4.21 -11.11
CA ILE A 73 5.91 -2.90 -10.73
C ILE A 73 5.89 -1.93 -11.91
N MET A 74 7.01 -1.82 -12.64
CA MET A 74 7.09 -0.97 -13.83
C MET A 74 6.04 -1.39 -14.87
N TYR A 75 5.93 -2.69 -15.14
CA TYR A 75 4.95 -3.22 -16.07
C TYR A 75 3.51 -2.86 -15.67
N ILE A 76 3.12 -3.09 -14.41
CA ILE A 76 1.78 -2.74 -13.93
C ILE A 76 1.53 -1.22 -14.06
N ILE A 77 2.52 -0.38 -13.75
CA ILE A 77 2.40 1.08 -13.87
C ILE A 77 2.23 1.50 -15.33
N GLU A 78 2.98 0.93 -16.26
CA GLU A 78 2.81 1.19 -17.70
C GLU A 78 1.42 0.75 -18.18
N GLU A 79 0.91 -0.40 -17.75
CA GLU A 79 -0.44 -0.86 -18.07
C GLU A 79 -1.53 0.07 -17.51
N VAL A 80 -1.33 0.62 -16.31
CA VAL A 80 -2.23 1.64 -15.74
C VAL A 80 -2.19 2.93 -16.57
N LYS A 81 -1.03 3.36 -17.06
CA LYS A 81 -0.91 4.54 -17.94
C LYS A 81 -1.62 4.36 -19.28
N LEU A 82 -1.58 3.14 -19.83
CA LEU A 82 -2.26 2.81 -21.08
C LEU A 82 -3.78 2.74 -20.93
N CYS A 83 -4.27 2.47 -19.72
CA CYS A 83 -5.70 2.48 -19.42
C CYS A 83 -6.23 3.92 -19.30
N ASN A 84 -7.12 4.33 -20.20
CA ASN A 84 -7.84 5.60 -20.04
C ASN A 84 -9.04 5.45 -19.09
N SER A 85 -9.38 6.52 -18.36
CA SER A 85 -10.52 6.58 -17.43
C SER A 85 -11.86 6.37 -18.14
N ASP A 86 -11.94 6.73 -19.42
CA ASP A 86 -13.20 6.82 -20.18
C ASP A 86 -13.52 5.56 -21.01
N SER A 87 -12.58 4.61 -21.14
CA SER A 87 -12.62 3.60 -22.22
C SER A 87 -13.18 2.22 -21.83
N GLY A 88 -14.03 2.10 -20.81
CA GLY A 88 -14.56 0.79 -20.37
C GLY A 88 -13.52 -0.13 -19.69
N ASN A 89 -12.27 0.33 -19.55
CA ASN A 89 -11.16 -0.38 -18.89
C ASN A 89 -11.22 -0.31 -17.35
N GLY A 90 -12.34 0.10 -16.77
CA GLY A 90 -12.49 0.29 -15.33
C GLY A 90 -12.23 -0.98 -14.52
N ASN A 91 -12.55 -2.16 -15.06
CA ASN A 91 -12.28 -3.45 -14.41
C ASN A 91 -10.78 -3.79 -14.42
N MET A 92 -10.08 -3.46 -15.52
CA MET A 92 -8.63 -3.65 -15.61
C MET A 92 -7.90 -2.70 -14.66
N LEU A 93 -8.27 -1.41 -14.64
CA LEU A 93 -7.76 -0.45 -13.67
C LEU A 93 -7.99 -0.91 -12.24
N HIS A 94 -9.18 -1.42 -11.94
CA HIS A 94 -9.49 -1.96 -10.62
C HIS A 94 -8.58 -3.13 -10.25
N ALA A 95 -8.38 -4.09 -11.16
CA ALA A 95 -7.49 -5.21 -10.93
C ALA A 95 -6.04 -4.76 -10.70
N LEU A 96 -5.52 -3.87 -11.54
CA LEU A 96 -4.14 -3.37 -11.45
C LEU A 96 -3.89 -2.61 -10.15
N PHE A 97 -4.74 -1.64 -9.79
CA PHE A 97 -4.61 -0.91 -8.52
C PHE A 97 -4.76 -1.83 -7.32
N HIS A 98 -5.66 -2.81 -7.40
CA HIS A 98 -5.85 -3.72 -6.29
C HIS A 98 -4.66 -4.70 -6.14
N VAL A 99 -3.99 -5.12 -7.22
CA VAL A 99 -2.69 -5.84 -7.17
C VAL A 99 -1.62 -4.95 -6.54
N LEU A 100 -1.50 -3.69 -6.95
CA LEU A 100 -0.55 -2.74 -6.35
C LEU A 100 -0.78 -2.59 -4.84
N ALA A 101 -2.05 -2.47 -4.40
CA ALA A 101 -2.39 -2.38 -2.99
C ALA A 101 -1.91 -3.60 -2.18
N LEU A 102 -1.99 -4.81 -2.76
CA LEU A 102 -1.51 -6.04 -2.12
C LEU A 102 0.02 -6.08 -2.05
N ILE A 103 0.70 -5.79 -3.18
CA ILE A 103 2.16 -5.72 -3.23
C ILE A 103 2.68 -4.70 -2.21
N PHE A 104 2.06 -3.52 -2.13
CA PHE A 104 2.46 -2.48 -1.18
C PHE A 104 2.13 -2.81 0.27
N HIS A 105 1.15 -3.68 0.52
CA HIS A 105 0.84 -4.13 1.87
C HIS A 105 1.95 -5.01 2.44
N GLU A 106 2.49 -5.92 1.63
CA GLU A 106 3.43 -6.95 2.08
C GLU A 106 4.90 -6.53 1.96
N ASP A 107 5.26 -5.74 0.95
CA ASP A 107 6.65 -5.49 0.59
C ASP A 107 7.02 -3.99 0.64
N ALA A 108 7.87 -3.63 1.61
CA ALA A 108 8.35 -2.27 1.79
C ALA A 108 9.34 -1.82 0.71
N VAL A 109 10.09 -2.74 0.10
CA VAL A 109 11.01 -2.43 -1.00
C VAL A 109 10.22 -2.14 -2.28
N ALA A 110 9.12 -2.88 -2.48
CA ALA A 110 8.21 -2.62 -3.59
C ALA A 110 7.61 -1.20 -3.53
N ARG A 111 7.30 -0.69 -2.33
CA ARG A 111 6.85 0.70 -2.14
C ARG A 111 7.87 1.71 -2.67
N GLU A 112 9.15 1.53 -2.35
CA GLU A 112 10.21 2.44 -2.80
C GLU A 112 10.38 2.41 -4.33
N VAL A 113 10.36 1.22 -4.92
CA VAL A 113 10.44 1.04 -6.37
C VAL A 113 9.26 1.74 -7.06
N ALA A 114 8.05 1.58 -6.54
CA ALA A 114 6.85 2.19 -7.12
C ALA A 114 6.84 3.73 -6.99
N LEU A 115 7.36 4.28 -5.89
CA LEU A 115 7.54 5.73 -5.74
C LEU A 115 8.48 6.27 -6.82
N LYS A 116 9.63 5.63 -7.04
CA LYS A 116 10.59 6.01 -8.09
C LYS A 116 10.01 5.86 -9.50
N ALA A 117 9.16 4.86 -9.71
CA ALA A 117 8.46 4.63 -10.98
C ALA A 117 7.33 5.66 -11.25
N GLY A 118 6.98 6.51 -10.28
CA GLY A 118 5.99 7.57 -10.46
C GLY A 118 4.54 7.12 -10.36
N VAL A 119 4.25 6.03 -9.62
CA VAL A 119 2.87 5.52 -9.44
C VAL A 119 1.93 6.58 -8.87
N VAL A 120 2.43 7.43 -7.97
CA VAL A 120 1.64 8.48 -7.31
C VAL A 120 1.12 9.47 -8.34
N LYS A 121 1.99 9.95 -9.22
CA LYS A 121 1.61 10.86 -10.30
C LYS A 121 0.54 10.26 -11.21
N VAL A 122 0.73 9.02 -11.67
CA VAL A 122 -0.22 8.32 -12.55
C VAL A 122 -1.59 8.19 -11.87
N ALA A 123 -1.61 7.74 -10.61
CA ALA A 123 -2.86 7.58 -9.86
C ALA A 123 -3.55 8.93 -9.60
N THR A 124 -2.78 9.96 -9.27
CA THR A 124 -3.27 11.33 -9.04
C THR A 124 -3.87 11.92 -10.30
N ASP A 125 -3.22 11.74 -11.46
CA ASP A 125 -3.71 12.23 -12.74
C ASP A 125 -5.04 11.55 -13.10
N LEU A 126 -5.13 10.22 -13.00
CA LEU A 126 -6.37 9.46 -13.21
C LEU A 126 -7.50 9.88 -12.27
N LEU A 127 -7.22 9.97 -10.96
CA LEU A 127 -8.23 10.37 -9.97
C LEU A 127 -8.69 11.81 -10.21
N SER A 128 -7.78 12.73 -10.54
CA SER A 128 -8.14 14.13 -10.82
C SER A 128 -9.03 14.27 -12.06
N HIS A 129 -8.76 13.49 -13.11
CA HIS A 129 -9.60 13.43 -14.29
C HIS A 129 -11.00 12.93 -13.94
N TRP A 130 -11.10 11.83 -13.18
CA TRP A 130 -12.38 11.29 -12.75
C TRP A 130 -13.18 12.24 -11.84
N VAL A 131 -12.54 12.87 -10.86
CA VAL A 131 -13.20 13.84 -9.97
C VAL A 131 -13.74 15.04 -10.77
N SER A 132 -12.98 15.51 -11.76
CA SER A 132 -13.41 16.63 -12.61
C SER A 132 -14.58 16.27 -13.51
N SER A 133 -14.61 15.04 -14.04
CA SER A 133 -15.66 14.54 -14.94
C SER A 133 -16.93 14.10 -14.21
N SER A 134 -16.88 13.90 -12.89
CA SER A 134 -17.98 13.34 -12.09
C SER A 134 -18.92 14.39 -11.49
N CYS A 135 -19.07 15.55 -12.14
CA CYS A 135 -19.79 16.68 -11.56
C CYS A 135 -21.33 16.47 -11.39
N ASP A 136 -21.92 15.43 -12.01
CA ASP A 136 -23.39 15.19 -12.04
C ASP A 136 -23.78 13.73 -11.68
N MET A 137 -23.27 13.18 -10.57
CA MET A 137 -23.52 11.77 -10.21
C MET A 137 -24.72 11.60 -9.27
N GLU A 138 -25.95 11.90 -9.73
CA GLU A 138 -27.16 11.43 -9.04
C GLU A 138 -27.46 9.94 -9.33
N ASN A 139 -26.90 9.34 -10.39
CA ASN A 139 -27.27 7.99 -10.84
C ASN A 139 -26.12 7.08 -11.35
N SER A 140 -24.88 7.56 -11.37
CA SER A 140 -23.77 6.77 -11.91
C SER A 140 -23.00 6.07 -10.79
N GLN A 141 -22.91 4.75 -10.88
CA GLN A 141 -22.10 3.94 -9.98
C GLN A 141 -20.64 4.38 -10.02
N ILE A 142 -20.02 4.49 -8.86
CA ILE A 142 -18.60 4.84 -8.77
C ILE A 142 -17.77 3.68 -9.30
N PRO A 143 -16.80 3.95 -10.19
CA PRO A 143 -15.92 2.90 -10.67
C PRO A 143 -15.13 2.29 -9.50
N LYS A 144 -15.13 0.96 -9.41
CA LYS A 144 -14.42 0.21 -8.35
C LYS A 144 -12.90 0.52 -8.32
N TRP A 145 -12.33 0.97 -9.42
CA TRP A 145 -10.92 1.33 -9.49
C TRP A 145 -10.59 2.55 -8.63
N VAL A 146 -11.54 3.46 -8.40
CA VAL A 146 -11.35 4.66 -7.56
C VAL A 146 -11.03 4.25 -6.13
N THR A 147 -11.86 3.38 -5.54
CA THR A 147 -11.61 2.83 -4.20
C THR A 147 -10.27 2.09 -4.13
N ALA A 148 -9.98 1.25 -5.14
CA ALA A 148 -8.73 0.50 -5.20
C ALA A 148 -7.49 1.41 -5.30
N ALA A 149 -7.58 2.51 -6.05
CA ALA A 149 -6.50 3.49 -6.19
C ALA A 149 -6.22 4.20 -4.87
N PHE A 150 -7.25 4.68 -4.16
CA PHE A 150 -7.08 5.28 -2.83
C PHE A 150 -6.44 4.30 -1.84
N LEU A 151 -6.87 3.04 -1.83
CA LEU A 151 -6.28 1.99 -0.99
C LEU A 151 -4.81 1.71 -1.36
N ALA A 152 -4.48 1.64 -2.66
CA ALA A 152 -3.10 1.43 -3.10
C ALA A 152 -2.19 2.58 -2.63
N ILE A 153 -2.63 3.83 -2.78
CA ILE A 153 -1.87 5.00 -2.34
C ILE A 153 -1.77 5.06 -0.82
N ASP A 154 -2.82 4.69 -0.07
CA ASP A 154 -2.74 4.60 1.38
C ASP A 154 -1.70 3.56 1.81
N ARG A 155 -1.72 2.35 1.23
CA ARG A 155 -0.72 1.31 1.51
C ARG A 155 0.69 1.74 1.12
N LEU A 156 0.85 2.49 0.03
CA LEU A 156 2.12 3.09 -0.37
C LEU A 156 2.62 4.11 0.67
N SER A 157 1.70 4.86 1.29
CA SER A 157 1.99 5.93 2.27
C SER A 157 2.18 5.41 3.69
N GLN A 158 1.91 4.13 3.97
CA GLN A 158 2.06 3.58 5.31
C GLN A 158 3.53 3.46 5.71
N VAL A 159 3.85 4.01 6.88
CA VAL A 159 5.18 3.92 7.48
C VAL A 159 5.50 2.46 7.78
N ASP A 160 6.70 2.04 7.39
CA ASP A 160 7.20 0.70 7.66
C ASP A 160 7.30 0.46 9.18
N GLN A 161 6.45 -0.43 9.70
CA GLN A 161 6.42 -0.75 11.13
C GLN A 161 7.75 -1.35 11.61
N ARG A 162 8.50 -2.04 10.73
CA ARG A 162 9.81 -2.61 11.06
C ARG A 162 10.86 -1.53 11.28
N LEU A 163 10.87 -0.50 10.43
CA LEU A 163 11.77 0.65 10.62
C LEU A 163 11.48 1.43 11.91
N ASN A 164 10.22 1.54 12.32
CA ASN A 164 9.88 2.15 13.60
C ASN A 164 10.41 1.30 14.77
N ALA A 165 10.38 -0.03 14.66
CA ALA A 165 10.98 -0.92 15.66
C ALA A 165 12.51 -0.80 15.69
N ASP A 166 13.17 -0.76 14.54
CA ASP A 166 14.62 -0.62 14.43
C ASP A 166 15.12 0.75 14.93
N ILE A 167 14.43 1.84 14.59
CA ILE A 167 14.71 3.18 15.13
C ILE A 167 14.46 3.19 16.64
N ALA A 168 13.37 2.60 17.12
CA ALA A 168 13.09 2.50 18.55
C ALA A 168 14.16 1.65 19.27
N GLU A 169 14.72 0.62 18.64
CA GLU A 169 15.84 -0.16 19.19
C GLU A 169 17.17 0.61 19.18
N LEU A 170 17.48 1.33 18.10
CA LEU A 170 18.67 2.17 18.02
C LEU A 170 18.64 3.27 19.08
N LEU A 171 17.50 3.93 19.27
CA LEU A 171 17.30 4.93 20.31
C LEU A 171 17.37 4.33 21.73
N LYS A 172 17.03 3.05 21.92
CA LYS A 172 17.20 2.35 23.19
C LYS A 172 18.65 1.95 23.47
N LYS A 173 19.48 1.76 22.44
CA LYS A 173 20.89 1.36 22.60
C LYS A 173 21.82 2.54 22.92
N ASP A 174 21.46 3.75 22.49
CA ASP A 174 22.22 4.96 22.81
C ASP A 174 21.93 5.52 24.22
N ASP A 175 20.87 5.06 24.90
CA ASP A 175 20.56 5.44 26.28
C ASP A 175 21.16 4.47 27.31
N VAL A 176 22.49 4.51 27.48
CA VAL A 176 23.17 3.94 28.66
C VAL A 176 23.02 4.86 29.89
N GLY A 177 22.19 5.91 29.81
CA GLY A 177 21.98 6.90 30.86
C GLY A 177 20.52 7.01 31.29
N GLY A 178 19.87 5.86 31.52
CA GLY A 178 18.48 5.69 31.95
C GLY A 178 17.67 6.95 32.20
N HIS A 179 16.94 7.41 31.17
CA HIS A 179 15.64 8.07 31.30
C HIS A 179 14.84 7.70 30.05
N GLN A 180 13.88 6.77 30.21
CA GLN A 180 12.96 6.39 29.14
C GLN A 180 12.06 7.59 28.78
N THR A 181 12.47 8.37 27.80
CA THR A 181 11.56 9.27 27.08
C THR A 181 11.32 8.69 25.70
N SER A 182 10.12 8.14 25.45
CA SER A 182 9.68 7.86 24.08
C SER A 182 9.49 9.20 23.37
N ILE A 183 10.50 9.65 22.64
CA ILE A 183 10.42 10.87 21.85
C ILE A 183 9.47 10.58 20.69
N VAL A 184 8.30 11.22 20.68
CA VAL A 184 7.44 11.28 19.49
C VAL A 184 8.16 12.19 18.50
N ILE A 185 8.94 11.60 17.61
CA ILE A 185 9.67 12.33 16.57
C ILE A 185 8.66 12.74 15.51
N ASP A 186 8.49 14.05 15.35
CA ASP A 186 7.81 14.69 14.21
C ASP A 186 8.27 14.07 12.88
N GLU A 187 7.34 13.59 12.05
CA GLU A 187 7.66 12.96 10.76
C GLU A 187 8.42 13.90 9.82
N ASP A 188 8.23 15.23 9.93
CA ASP A 188 9.03 16.21 9.18
C ASP A 188 10.49 16.26 9.67
N LYS A 189 10.71 16.18 10.99
CA LYS A 189 12.06 16.03 11.57
C LYS A 189 12.68 14.68 11.23
N LYS A 190 11.89 13.60 11.19
CA LYS A 190 12.35 12.25 10.77
C LYS A 190 12.78 12.23 9.30
N ASN A 191 12.00 12.85 8.41
CA ASN A 191 12.35 13.02 7.00
C ASN A 191 13.65 13.82 6.85
N LYS A 192 13.81 14.89 7.63
CA LYS A 192 15.04 15.70 7.64
C LYS A 192 16.25 14.95 8.19
N LEU A 193 16.06 14.11 9.21
CA LEU A 193 17.09 13.21 9.73
C LEU A 193 17.47 12.15 8.69
N GLN A 194 16.51 11.51 8.03
CA GLN A 194 16.78 10.55 6.95
C GLN A 194 17.56 11.18 5.79
N LEU A 195 17.20 12.41 5.38
CA LEU A 195 17.95 13.18 4.39
C LEU A 195 19.39 13.47 4.87
N SER A 196 19.57 13.83 6.15
CA SER A 196 20.89 14.09 6.73
C SER A 196 21.73 12.81 6.93
N LEU A 197 21.08 11.65 7.02
CA LEU A 197 21.67 10.31 7.11
C LEU A 197 21.91 9.69 5.72
N GLY A 198 21.56 10.37 4.63
CA GLY A 198 21.73 9.88 3.26
C GLY A 198 20.81 8.72 2.89
N LEU A 199 19.74 8.47 3.65
CA LEU A 199 18.74 7.46 3.29
C LEU A 199 17.84 7.99 2.17
N PRO A 200 17.52 7.18 1.15
CA PRO A 200 16.59 7.58 0.09
C PRO A 200 15.23 7.96 0.70
N SER A 201 14.63 9.05 0.20
CA SER A 201 13.32 9.51 0.67
C SER A 201 12.26 8.44 0.37
N LYS A 202 11.86 7.69 1.40
CA LYS A 202 10.91 6.57 1.30
C LYS A 202 9.44 7.03 1.21
N ASN A 203 9.21 8.35 1.16
CA ASN A 203 7.89 8.95 1.32
C ASN A 203 7.47 9.73 0.07
N ILE A 204 6.15 9.84 -0.13
CA ILE A 204 5.54 10.67 -1.17
C ILE A 204 5.98 12.13 -1.00
N SER A 205 6.26 12.84 -2.09
CA SER A 205 6.66 14.25 -2.00
C SER A 205 5.54 15.11 -1.41
N ILE A 206 5.89 16.17 -0.67
CA ILE A 206 4.90 17.03 -0.01
C ILE A 206 3.90 17.63 -1.01
N GLN A 207 4.34 17.93 -2.24
CA GLN A 207 3.48 18.48 -3.29
C GLN A 207 2.46 17.45 -3.77
N GLU A 208 2.88 16.20 -3.96
CA GLU A 208 1.97 15.11 -4.34
C GLU A 208 0.99 14.79 -3.20
N GLN A 209 1.42 14.82 -1.94
CA GLN A 209 0.52 14.64 -0.79
C GLN A 209 -0.58 15.71 -0.76
N LYS A 210 -0.22 16.98 -0.95
CA LYS A 210 -1.18 18.09 -1.02
C LYS A 210 -2.18 17.93 -2.17
N ARG A 211 -1.69 17.55 -3.36
CA ARG A 211 -2.55 17.30 -4.52
C ARG A 211 -3.50 16.13 -4.28
N LEU A 212 -3.06 15.06 -3.61
CA LEU A 212 -3.92 13.94 -3.22
C LEU A 212 -5.02 14.37 -2.24
N ILE A 213 -4.70 15.25 -1.29
CA ILE A 213 -5.67 15.81 -0.35
C ILE A 213 -6.72 16.67 -1.05
N GLU A 214 -6.32 17.50 -2.03
CA GLU A 214 -7.27 18.30 -2.82
C GLU A 214 -8.25 17.41 -3.58
N ILE A 215 -7.76 16.35 -4.23
CA ILE A 215 -8.59 15.35 -4.93
C ILE A 215 -9.51 14.64 -3.94
N ALA A 216 -8.99 14.22 -2.78
CA ALA A 216 -9.78 13.60 -1.73
C ALA A 216 -10.92 14.52 -1.25
N CYS A 217 -10.66 15.82 -1.07
CA CYS A 217 -11.70 16.79 -0.73
C CYS A 217 -12.76 16.92 -1.84
N GLY A 218 -12.36 16.81 -3.11
CA GLY A 218 -13.29 16.69 -4.24
C GLY A 218 -14.20 15.46 -4.13
N CYS A 219 -13.64 14.30 -3.80
CA CYS A 219 -14.41 13.08 -3.52
C CYS A 219 -15.39 13.27 -2.36
N ILE A 220 -14.94 13.87 -1.24
CA ILE A 220 -15.79 14.10 -0.06
C ILE A 220 -16.96 15.04 -0.42
N ARG A 221 -16.70 16.08 -1.22
CA ARG A 221 -17.71 17.00 -1.73
C ARG A 221 -18.79 16.28 -2.56
N ASN A 222 -18.40 15.28 -3.32
CA ASN A 222 -19.30 14.46 -4.15
C ASN A 222 -20.08 13.41 -3.33
N LYS A 223 -19.89 13.33 -2.00
CA LYS A 223 -20.66 12.48 -1.08
C LYS A 223 -20.74 11.02 -1.55
N LEU A 224 -19.58 10.43 -1.82
CA LEU A 224 -19.48 9.04 -2.28
C LEU A 224 -20.07 8.05 -1.23
N PRO A 225 -20.41 6.81 -1.62
CA PRO A 225 -20.81 5.73 -0.71
C PRO A 225 -19.75 5.42 0.33
N SER A 226 -20.22 4.87 1.45
CA SER A 226 -19.43 4.54 2.63
C SER A 226 -18.13 3.79 2.35
N GLU A 227 -18.13 2.81 1.43
CA GLU A 227 -16.94 2.02 1.08
C GLU A 227 -15.81 2.89 0.50
N THR A 228 -16.12 3.71 -0.50
CA THR A 228 -15.13 4.60 -1.12
C THR A 228 -14.73 5.71 -0.16
N MET A 229 -15.68 6.26 0.61
CA MET A 229 -15.39 7.29 1.61
C MET A 229 -14.44 6.79 2.69
N HIS A 230 -14.57 5.52 3.10
CA HIS A 230 -13.65 4.92 4.04
C HIS A 230 -12.20 4.93 3.51
N ALA A 231 -11.99 4.52 2.25
CA ALA A 231 -10.66 4.55 1.63
C ALA A 231 -10.11 5.98 1.50
N VAL A 232 -10.96 6.94 1.13
CA VAL A 232 -10.59 8.37 1.01
C VAL A 232 -10.16 8.93 2.37
N PHE A 233 -10.95 8.70 3.42
CA PHE A 233 -10.64 9.21 4.76
C PHE A 233 -9.47 8.48 5.42
N GLN A 234 -9.25 7.19 5.14
CA GLN A 234 -8.03 6.48 5.55
C GLN A 234 -6.78 7.17 4.98
N LEU A 235 -6.76 7.44 3.67
CA LEU A 235 -5.65 8.15 3.05
C LEU A 235 -5.48 9.55 3.65
N CYS A 236 -6.57 10.31 3.84
CA CYS A 236 -6.51 11.63 4.46
C CYS A 236 -5.88 11.55 5.86
N SER A 237 -6.30 10.62 6.70
CA SER A 237 -5.72 10.41 8.03
C SER A 237 -4.23 10.06 7.96
N THR A 238 -3.82 9.26 6.97
CA THR A 238 -2.40 8.93 6.76
C THR A 238 -1.57 10.14 6.34
N LEU A 239 -2.03 10.92 5.36
CA LEU A 239 -1.29 12.05 4.80
C LEU A 239 -1.28 13.28 5.72
N THR A 240 -2.39 13.53 6.43
CA THR A 240 -2.51 14.69 7.34
C THR A 240 -1.64 14.57 8.58
N ARG A 241 -0.97 13.43 8.84
CA ARG A 241 0.09 13.35 9.86
C ARG A 241 1.16 14.44 9.68
N THR A 242 1.43 14.82 8.43
CA THR A 242 2.27 15.98 8.12
C THR A 242 1.44 17.25 8.29
N HIS A 243 1.81 18.11 9.25
CA HIS A 243 1.02 19.31 9.58
C HIS A 243 0.77 20.21 8.35
N SER A 244 1.76 20.42 7.48
CA SER A 244 1.56 21.25 6.28
C SER A 244 0.50 20.68 5.31
N VAL A 245 0.30 19.36 5.32
CA VAL A 245 -0.73 18.65 4.54
C VAL A 245 -2.08 18.72 5.25
N ALA A 246 -2.12 18.63 6.58
CA ALA A 246 -3.32 18.88 7.38
C ALA A 246 -3.91 20.27 7.12
N ILE A 247 -3.06 21.30 7.08
CA ILE A 247 -3.49 22.65 6.73
C ILE A 247 -4.03 22.70 5.30
N SER A 248 -3.44 21.96 4.35
CA SER A 248 -3.96 21.90 2.97
C SER A 248 -5.34 21.23 2.91
N PHE A 249 -5.62 20.25 3.77
CA PHE A 249 -6.95 19.65 3.92
C PHE A 249 -7.96 20.66 4.48
N LEU A 250 -7.56 21.45 5.48
CA LEU A 250 -8.38 22.52 6.04
C LEU A 250 -8.70 23.59 4.97
N ASP A 251 -7.69 24.06 4.25
CA ASP A 251 -7.80 25.09 3.21
C ASP A 251 -8.67 24.64 2.03
N ALA A 252 -8.61 23.35 1.66
CA ALA A 252 -9.48 22.76 0.65
C ALA A 252 -10.95 22.61 1.12
N GLY A 253 -11.26 22.98 2.36
CA GLY A 253 -12.59 22.87 2.97
C GLY A 253 -12.93 21.46 3.44
N GLY A 254 -11.93 20.60 3.67
CA GLY A 254 -12.14 19.21 4.09
C GLY A 254 -12.87 19.09 5.43
N LEU A 255 -12.57 19.98 6.39
CA LEU A 255 -13.19 19.95 7.73
C LEU A 255 -14.71 20.19 7.70
N PRO A 256 -15.24 21.29 7.12
CA PRO A 256 -16.69 21.47 7.04
C PRO A 256 -17.38 20.39 6.20
N LEU A 257 -16.73 19.85 5.15
CA LEU A 257 -17.26 18.74 4.37
C LEU A 257 -17.37 17.45 5.19
N GLN A 258 -16.36 17.14 6.01
CA GLN A 258 -16.37 16.01 6.93
C GLN A 258 -17.51 16.09 7.95
N LEU A 259 -17.77 17.28 8.51
CA LEU A 259 -18.81 17.50 9.52
C LEU A 259 -20.23 17.54 8.94
N SER A 260 -20.37 17.70 7.61
CA SER A 260 -21.66 17.80 6.91
C SER A 260 -21.98 16.58 6.03
N LEU A 261 -21.30 15.45 6.28
CA LEU A 261 -21.44 14.22 5.52
C LEU A 261 -22.83 13.58 5.72
N PRO A 262 -23.52 13.11 4.67
CA PRO A 262 -24.75 12.34 4.83
C PRO A 262 -24.49 10.95 5.40
N THR A 263 -25.50 10.34 6.02
CA THR A 263 -25.42 9.00 6.63
C THR A 263 -25.08 7.90 5.62
N SER A 264 -25.44 8.06 4.34
CA SER A 264 -25.09 7.14 3.25
C SER A 264 -23.58 7.05 2.98
N SER A 265 -22.84 8.07 3.39
CA SER A 265 -21.39 8.18 3.21
C SER A 265 -20.61 7.82 4.48
N LEU A 266 -21.30 7.63 5.62
CA LEU A 266 -20.69 7.22 6.87
C LEU A 266 -20.36 5.73 6.85
N PHE A 267 -19.27 5.37 7.52
CA PHE A 267 -18.77 4.00 7.64
C PHE A 267 -18.41 3.70 9.11
N VAL A 268 -18.26 2.42 9.43
CA VAL A 268 -17.91 1.98 10.78
C VAL A 268 -16.51 2.50 11.15
N GLY A 269 -16.41 3.24 12.25
CA GLY A 269 -15.15 3.84 12.70
C GLY A 269 -14.88 5.24 12.15
N PHE A 270 -15.83 5.87 11.45
CA PHE A 270 -15.73 7.24 10.95
C PHE A 270 -15.27 8.22 12.04
N ASP A 271 -15.89 8.20 13.23
CA ASP A 271 -15.59 9.15 14.31
C ASP A 271 -14.12 9.11 14.74
N SER A 272 -13.50 7.94 14.75
CA SER A 272 -12.08 7.77 15.09
C SER A 272 -11.16 8.40 14.06
N ILE A 273 -11.43 8.16 12.77
CA ILE A 273 -10.66 8.74 11.67
C ILE A 273 -10.86 10.26 11.62
N ALA A 274 -12.11 10.70 11.75
CA ALA A 274 -12.50 12.10 11.79
C ALA A 274 -11.80 12.86 12.91
N ALA A 275 -11.83 12.32 14.14
CA ALA A 275 -11.14 12.91 15.28
C ALA A 275 -9.62 12.94 15.09
N THR A 276 -9.05 11.94 14.42
CA THR A 276 -7.61 11.90 14.11
C THR A 276 -7.20 13.00 13.14
N ILE A 277 -7.97 13.21 12.07
CA ILE A 277 -7.71 14.31 11.12
C ILE A 277 -7.85 15.66 11.80
N ILE A 278 -8.91 15.85 12.61
CA ILE A 278 -9.11 17.10 13.37
C ILE A 278 -7.93 17.34 14.32
N ARG A 279 -7.45 16.30 15.00
CA ARG A 279 -6.28 16.38 15.87
C ARG A 279 -5.05 16.85 15.07
N HIS A 280 -4.76 16.24 13.92
CA HIS A 280 -3.63 16.65 13.08
C HIS A 280 -3.69 18.13 12.64
N ILE A 281 -4.90 18.66 12.42
CA ILE A 281 -5.10 20.08 12.07
C ILE A 281 -4.83 21.00 13.27
N LEU A 282 -5.20 20.58 14.48
CA LEU A 282 -5.07 21.38 15.70
C LEU A 282 -3.65 21.30 16.31
N GLU A 283 -2.92 20.21 16.08
CA GLU A 283 -1.57 19.97 16.58
C GLU A 283 -0.52 20.74 15.77
N ASP A 284 -0.53 22.07 15.89
CA ASP A 284 0.58 22.90 15.40
C ASP A 284 1.88 22.51 16.13
N PRO A 285 2.95 22.11 15.43
CA PRO A 285 4.17 21.60 16.07
C PRO A 285 4.83 22.58 17.03
N GLN A 286 4.75 23.89 16.76
CA GLN A 286 5.35 24.91 17.63
C GLN A 286 4.54 25.06 18.92
N THR A 287 3.21 25.11 18.79
CA THR A 287 2.29 25.19 19.92
C THR A 287 2.41 23.95 20.81
N LEU A 288 2.48 22.75 20.22
CA LEU A 288 2.67 21.50 20.94
C LEU A 288 4.01 21.49 21.69
N GLN A 289 5.10 21.88 21.01
CA GLN A 289 6.42 21.96 21.62
C GLN A 289 6.41 22.91 22.83
N GLN A 290 5.83 24.10 22.69
CA GLN A 290 5.75 25.08 23.78
C GLN A 290 4.91 24.58 24.96
N ALA A 291 3.77 23.94 24.69
CA ALA A 291 2.94 23.34 25.72
C ALA A 291 3.69 22.24 26.49
N MET A 292 4.40 21.36 25.76
CA MET A 292 5.23 20.31 26.37
C MET A 292 6.38 20.89 27.19
N GLU A 293 7.10 21.89 26.66
CA GLU A 293 8.18 22.56 27.39
C GLU A 293 7.68 23.24 28.67
N SER A 294 6.48 23.83 28.64
CA SER A 294 5.83 24.42 29.81
C SER A 294 5.49 23.37 30.86
N GLU A 295 4.93 22.23 30.46
CA GLU A 295 4.57 21.13 31.37
C GLU A 295 5.81 20.49 32.01
N ILE A 296 6.88 20.28 31.22
CA ILE A 296 8.16 19.78 31.72
C ILE A 296 8.75 20.78 32.73
N ARG A 297 8.76 22.07 32.40
CA ARG A 297 9.27 23.10 33.32
C ARG A 297 8.46 23.13 34.62
N HIS A 298 7.14 23.06 34.52
CA HIS A 298 6.25 23.06 35.69
C HIS A 298 6.48 21.83 36.58
N SER A 299 6.56 20.63 36.00
CA SER A 299 6.83 19.38 36.73
C SER A 299 8.21 19.36 37.39
N VAL A 300 9.26 19.87 36.72
CA VAL A 300 10.61 20.01 37.32
C VAL A 300 10.60 20.97 38.51
N VAL A 301 9.92 22.12 38.39
CA VAL A 301 9.77 23.07 39.50
C VAL A 301 8.95 22.47 40.64
N ALA A 302 7.88 21.73 40.34
CA ALA A 302 7.06 21.05 41.33
C ALA A 302 7.79 19.91 42.06
N ALA A 303 8.71 19.21 41.39
CA ALA A 303 9.53 18.15 41.98
C ALA A 303 10.73 18.69 42.80
N ALA A 304 11.11 19.95 42.60
CA ALA A 304 12.20 20.61 43.31
C ALA A 304 11.75 21.33 44.61
N ASN A 305 10.44 21.40 44.86
CA ASN A 305 9.81 21.97 46.07
C ASN A 305 9.28 20.88 46.98
#